data_AF-A0A0C9V7X1-F1
#
_entry.id   AF-A0A0C9V7X1-F1
#
_cell.length_a   1.000
_cell.length_b   1.000
_cell.length_c   1.000
_cell.angle_alpha   90.00
_cell.angle_beta   90.00
_cell.angle_gamma   90.00
#
_symmetry.space_group_name_H-M   'P 1'
#
loop_
_entity.id
_entity.type
_entity.pdbx_description
1 polymer ?
#
loop_
_entity_poly.entity_id
_entity_poly.type
_entity_poly.pdbx_seq_one_letter_code
_entity_poly.pdbx_strand_id
1 'polypeptide(L)'
;MASTSTMPSASETLSPQQLGPVYFKPLQGPATSDWSRRASWTTISDPGDAGRRVPTNHVPVTVYRIQKNWLFSCKAAVLLSVVFTVLAVGLLVLLKSLRTEYGNRSAWTACLFFSYSAVMFNAAGALSSVTLMHQLGNIQIPTFYSRMLAANAAFGMSREEHANAQDHALRYYGTGRMWIFMTWHWVGCLFGGVLCIIAEVMVFIWLNESAELKAALACVAALVALPLLWLLILRMFHLP
;
A
#
# COMPACT_ATOMS: atom_id res chain seq x y z
N MET A 1 -19.82 46.31 -34.61
CA MET A 1 -18.94 45.29 -35.23
C MET A 1 -18.16 44.63 -34.10
N ALA A 2 -18.64 43.48 -33.61
CA ALA A 2 -18.03 42.75 -32.51
C ALA A 2 -17.66 41.35 -33.00
N SER A 3 -16.36 41.11 -33.13
CA SER A 3 -15.79 39.87 -33.66
C SER A 3 -15.96 38.74 -32.66
N THR A 4 -16.76 37.75 -33.03
CA THR A 4 -17.00 36.54 -32.24
C THR A 4 -15.86 35.57 -32.52
N SER A 5 -15.02 35.33 -31.50
CA SER A 5 -13.90 34.38 -31.55
C SER A 5 -14.42 32.98 -31.26
N THR A 6 -14.46 32.14 -32.29
CA THR A 6 -14.82 30.71 -32.23
C THR A 6 -13.58 29.91 -31.81
N MET A 7 -13.61 29.29 -30.63
CA MET A 7 -12.60 28.32 -30.21
C MET A 7 -12.86 26.94 -30.84
N PRO A 8 -11.82 26.21 -31.28
CA PRO A 8 -11.97 24.86 -31.83
C PRO A 8 -12.15 23.83 -30.72
N SER A 9 -13.21 23.03 -30.86
CA SER A 9 -13.50 21.82 -30.09
C SER A 9 -12.54 20.70 -30.50
N ALA A 10 -11.53 20.42 -29.67
CA ALA A 10 -10.67 19.25 -29.82
C ALA A 10 -11.17 18.11 -28.92
N SER A 11 -12.15 17.36 -29.41
CA SER A 11 -12.58 16.08 -28.82
C SER A 11 -11.68 14.96 -29.36
N GLU A 12 -10.48 14.82 -28.79
CA GLU A 12 -9.65 13.64 -28.98
C GLU A 12 -10.15 12.51 -28.08
N THR A 13 -11.05 11.71 -28.65
CA THR A 13 -11.60 10.50 -28.04
C THR A 13 -10.51 9.42 -28.05
N LEU A 14 -9.69 9.37 -26.99
CA LEU A 14 -8.74 8.28 -26.75
C LEU A 14 -9.51 6.97 -26.59
N SER A 15 -9.36 6.10 -27.60
CA SER A 15 -9.97 4.77 -27.64
C SER A 15 -9.39 3.85 -26.54
N PRO A 16 -10.20 3.18 -25.71
CA PRO A 16 -9.73 2.34 -24.60
C PRO A 16 -9.10 0.99 -25.01
N GLN A 17 -8.72 0.78 -26.26
CA GLN A 17 -8.55 -0.57 -26.83
C GLN A 17 -7.11 -1.12 -26.89
N GLN A 18 -6.13 -0.52 -26.20
CA GLN A 18 -4.74 -1.02 -26.20
C GLN A 18 -4.20 -1.61 -24.88
N LEU A 19 -5.03 -1.78 -23.86
CA LEU A 19 -4.68 -2.68 -22.75
C LEU A 19 -5.07 -4.11 -23.13
N GLY A 20 -4.16 -4.78 -23.85
CA GLY A 20 -4.23 -6.22 -24.04
C GLY A 20 -4.33 -6.95 -22.70
N PRO A 21 -4.95 -8.14 -22.66
CA PRO A 21 -5.07 -8.92 -21.43
C PRO A 21 -3.67 -9.19 -20.88
N VAL A 22 -3.36 -8.63 -19.71
CA VAL A 22 -2.22 -9.05 -18.91
C VAL A 22 -2.54 -10.46 -18.45
N TYR A 23 -2.16 -11.44 -19.28
CA TYR A 23 -2.16 -12.84 -18.91
C TYR A 23 -1.13 -13.02 -17.80
N PHE A 24 -1.58 -12.89 -16.55
CA PHE A 24 -0.95 -13.59 -15.45
C PHE A 24 -1.10 -15.06 -15.77
N LYS A 25 -0.07 -15.65 -16.38
CA LYS A 25 0.07 -17.11 -16.44
C LYS A 25 0.18 -17.54 -14.97
N PRO A 26 -0.86 -18.15 -14.37
CA PRO A 26 -0.67 -18.73 -13.05
C PRO A 26 0.47 -19.73 -13.22
N LEU A 27 1.48 -19.63 -12.37
CA LEU A 27 2.42 -20.73 -12.17
C LEU A 27 1.59 -21.90 -11.65
N GLN A 28 0.98 -22.65 -12.57
CA GLN A 28 0.51 -24.01 -12.36
C GLN A 28 1.78 -24.86 -12.17
N GLY A 29 2.39 -24.70 -11.00
CA GLY A 29 3.21 -25.75 -10.44
C GLY A 29 2.29 -26.94 -10.16
N PRO A 30 2.71 -28.17 -10.46
CA PRO A 30 1.91 -29.35 -10.17
C PRO A 30 1.53 -29.34 -8.69
N ALA A 31 0.22 -29.47 -8.43
CA ALA A 31 -0.35 -29.64 -7.11
C ALA A 31 0.04 -31.03 -6.58
N THR A 32 1.31 -31.19 -6.22
CA THR A 32 1.82 -32.39 -5.57
C THR A 32 2.66 -31.95 -4.39
N SER A 33 2.23 -32.39 -3.22
CA SER A 33 2.69 -32.14 -1.86
C SER A 33 4.13 -32.59 -1.55
N ASP A 34 5.03 -32.64 -2.53
CA ASP A 34 6.36 -33.26 -2.40
C ASP A 34 7.51 -32.27 -2.62
N TRP A 35 7.40 -31.08 -2.01
CA TRP A 35 8.49 -30.09 -1.97
C TRP A 35 9.72 -30.57 -1.17
N SER A 36 9.61 -31.69 -0.44
CA SER A 36 10.68 -32.23 0.40
C SER A 36 11.71 -33.08 -0.35
N ARG A 37 11.42 -33.58 -1.57
CA ARG A 37 12.32 -34.54 -2.26
C ARG A 37 13.14 -34.01 -3.42
N ARG A 38 12.96 -32.76 -3.84
CA ARG A 38 13.66 -32.20 -5.02
C ARG A 38 14.69 -31.12 -4.66
N ALA A 39 15.49 -31.37 -3.63
CA ALA A 39 16.76 -30.69 -3.46
C ALA A 39 17.78 -31.29 -4.45
N SER A 40 17.81 -30.76 -5.68
CA SER A 40 18.90 -31.05 -6.61
C SER A 40 20.17 -30.37 -6.10
N TRP A 41 21.21 -31.16 -5.85
CA TRP A 41 22.53 -30.68 -5.46
C TRP A 41 23.32 -30.39 -6.74
N THR A 42 23.67 -29.13 -6.99
CA THR A 42 24.69 -28.79 -7.99
C THR A 42 26.04 -28.73 -7.30
N THR A 43 26.86 -29.76 -7.50
CA THR A 43 28.27 -29.76 -7.09
C THR A 43 29.03 -28.79 -7.97
N ILE A 44 29.31 -27.59 -7.45
CA ILE A 44 30.35 -26.70 -8.00
C ILE A 44 31.68 -27.26 -7.51
N SER A 45 32.41 -27.92 -8.40
CA SER A 45 33.76 -28.41 -8.14
C SER A 45 34.75 -27.28 -8.39
N ASP A 46 35.06 -26.53 -7.33
CA ASP A 46 36.22 -25.64 -7.28
C ASP A 46 37.47 -26.49 -6.93
N PRO A 47 38.52 -26.53 -7.77
CA PRO A 47 39.63 -27.47 -7.61
C PRO A 47 40.54 -27.24 -6.39
N GLY A 48 40.30 -26.20 -5.60
CA GLY A 48 41.10 -25.87 -4.40
C GLY A 48 40.44 -26.12 -3.05
N ASP A 49 39.13 -26.41 -2.99
CA ASP A 49 38.39 -26.46 -1.73
C ASP A 49 37.80 -27.85 -1.49
N ALA A 50 38.39 -28.59 -0.55
CA ALA A 50 38.00 -29.94 -0.21
C ALA A 50 36.60 -29.98 0.41
N GLY A 51 35.58 -30.11 -0.44
CA GLY A 51 34.35 -30.84 -0.11
C GLY A 51 33.31 -30.13 0.75
N ARG A 52 33.34 -28.80 0.92
CA ARG A 52 32.22 -28.09 1.56
C ARG A 52 31.05 -27.93 0.59
N ARG A 53 30.15 -28.93 0.57
CA ARG A 53 28.87 -28.85 -0.15
C ARG A 53 27.98 -27.78 0.50
N VAL A 54 27.99 -26.55 -0.03
CA VAL A 54 27.03 -25.53 0.38
C VAL A 54 25.73 -25.78 -0.40
N PRO A 55 24.58 -26.04 0.26
CA PRO A 55 23.30 -26.19 -0.43
C PRO A 55 22.95 -24.90 -1.19
N THR A 56 23.04 -24.95 -2.52
CA THR A 56 22.88 -23.81 -3.44
C THR A 56 21.42 -23.35 -3.61
N ASN A 57 20.44 -24.01 -2.99
CA ASN A 57 19.03 -23.84 -3.36
C ASN A 57 18.07 -23.44 -2.22
N HIS A 58 18.56 -23.18 -1.01
CA HIS A 58 17.68 -22.73 0.07
C HIS A 58 17.76 -21.22 0.25
N VAL A 59 16.92 -20.52 -0.51
CA VAL A 59 16.42 -19.22 -0.06
C VAL A 59 15.87 -19.43 1.36
N PRO A 60 16.31 -18.65 2.35
CA PRO A 60 15.83 -18.80 3.72
C PRO A 60 14.32 -18.59 3.68
N VAL A 61 13.60 -19.62 4.14
CA VAL A 61 12.12 -19.68 4.16
C VAL A 61 11.52 -18.40 4.77
N THR A 62 12.27 -17.75 5.65
CA THR A 62 11.93 -16.47 6.29
C THR A 62 11.73 -15.32 5.30
N VAL A 63 12.63 -15.11 4.32
CA VAL A 63 12.52 -13.99 3.36
C VAL A 63 11.30 -14.16 2.48
N TYR A 64 11.06 -15.38 2.02
CA TYR A 64 9.87 -15.71 1.23
C TYR A 64 8.58 -15.47 2.03
N ARG A 65 8.55 -15.84 3.32
CA ARG A 65 7.40 -15.57 4.20
C ARG A 65 7.14 -14.08 4.36
N ILE A 66 8.20 -13.28 4.58
CA ILE A 66 8.08 -11.82 4.72
C ILE A 66 7.53 -11.20 3.44
N GLN A 67 8.11 -11.53 2.27
CA GLN A 67 7.63 -11.02 0.98
C GLN A 67 6.16 -11.40 0.73
N LYS A 68 5.79 -12.65 1.02
CA LYS A 68 4.40 -13.12 0.88
C LYS A 68 3.44 -12.34 1.79
N ASN A 69 3.83 -12.07 3.04
CA ASN A 69 3.03 -11.30 3.98
C ASN A 69 2.86 -9.84 3.52
N TRP A 70 3.92 -9.23 3.00
CA TRP A 70 3.86 -7.89 2.40
C TRP A 70 2.94 -7.86 1.18
N LEU A 71 3.07 -8.82 0.27
CA LEU A 71 2.21 -8.94 -0.91
C LEU A 71 0.73 -9.08 -0.52
N PHE A 72 0.45 -9.92 0.49
CA PHE A 72 -0.90 -10.08 1.03
C PHE A 72 -1.44 -8.76 1.61
N SER A 73 -0.61 -8.04 2.37
CA SER A 73 -0.97 -6.75 2.96
C SER A 73 -1.25 -5.69 1.89
N CYS A 74 -0.43 -5.61 0.84
CA CYS A 74 -0.66 -4.71 -0.29
C CYS A 74 -1.98 -5.03 -1.01
N LYS A 75 -2.28 -6.32 -1.24
CA LYS A 75 -3.56 -6.73 -1.87
C LYS A 75 -4.77 -6.35 -1.01
N ALA A 76 -4.71 -6.61 0.29
CA ALA A 76 -5.76 -6.22 1.23
C ALA A 76 -5.95 -4.70 1.24
N ALA A 77 -4.86 -3.93 1.20
CA ALA A 77 -4.93 -2.48 1.16
C ALA A 77 -5.52 -1.93 -0.14
N VAL A 78 -5.20 -2.50 -1.31
CA VAL A 78 -5.88 -2.15 -2.56
C VAL A 78 -7.39 -2.33 -2.41
N LEU A 79 -7.82 -3.49 -1.90
CA LEU A 79 -9.23 -3.79 -1.73
C LEU A 79 -9.92 -2.79 -0.80
N LEU A 80 -9.31 -2.52 0.36
CA LEU A 80 -9.84 -1.56 1.32
C LEU A 80 -9.92 -0.15 0.73
N SER A 81 -8.87 0.31 0.04
CA SER A 81 -8.86 1.62 -0.61
C SER A 81 -9.94 1.74 -1.69
N VAL A 82 -10.20 0.70 -2.47
CA VAL A 82 -11.30 0.70 -3.47
C VAL A 82 -12.64 0.80 -2.76
N VAL A 83 -12.88 0.00 -1.72
CA VAL A 83 -14.12 0.04 -0.93
C VAL A 83 -14.36 1.42 -0.32
N PHE A 84 -13.33 2.01 0.30
CA PHE A 84 -13.44 3.35 0.88
C PHE A 84 -13.64 4.44 -0.17
N THR A 85 -13.07 4.28 -1.37
CA THR A 85 -13.31 5.20 -2.49
C THR A 85 -14.77 5.15 -2.93
N VAL A 86 -15.33 3.94 -3.09
CA VAL A 86 -16.75 3.78 -3.45
C VAL A 86 -17.66 4.37 -2.36
N LEU A 87 -17.35 4.12 -1.09
CA LEU A 87 -18.08 4.69 0.03
C LEU A 87 -18.04 6.23 0.03
N ALA A 88 -16.86 6.82 -0.17
CA ALA A 88 -16.69 8.27 -0.22
C ALA A 88 -17.44 8.91 -1.40
N VAL A 89 -17.42 8.27 -2.59
CA VAL A 89 -18.23 8.72 -3.74
C VAL A 89 -19.72 8.62 -3.44
N GLY A 90 -20.17 7.54 -2.78
CA GLY A 90 -21.56 7.38 -2.35
C GLY A 90 -22.01 8.48 -1.38
N LEU A 91 -21.19 8.79 -0.38
CA LEU A 91 -21.42 9.90 0.54
C LEU A 91 -21.46 11.24 -0.17
N LEU A 92 -20.53 11.49 -1.11
CA LEU A 92 -20.52 12.72 -1.92
C LEU A 92 -21.81 12.91 -2.71
N VAL A 93 -22.33 11.84 -3.32
CA VAL A 93 -23.58 11.87 -4.08
C VAL A 93 -24.77 12.12 -3.14
N LEU A 94 -24.81 11.43 -2.00
CA LEU A 94 -25.85 11.62 -0.98
C LEU A 94 -25.86 13.05 -0.47
N LEU A 95 -24.70 13.60 -0.12
CA LEU A 95 -24.55 15.00 0.28
C LEU A 95 -25.12 15.91 -0.81
N LYS A 96 -24.67 15.79 -2.05
CA LYS A 96 -25.18 16.63 -3.14
C LYS A 96 -26.70 16.56 -3.30
N SER A 97 -27.30 15.39 -3.06
CA SER A 97 -28.75 15.21 -3.09
C SER A 97 -29.50 15.84 -1.91
N LEU A 98 -28.88 15.88 -0.73
CA LEU A 98 -29.46 16.42 0.51
C LEU A 98 -29.19 17.92 0.70
N ARG A 99 -28.60 18.59 -0.29
CA ARG A 99 -28.30 20.02 -0.21
C ARG A 99 -29.58 20.84 -0.06
N THR A 100 -29.90 21.21 1.18
CA THR A 100 -30.96 22.17 1.48
C THR A 100 -30.45 23.59 1.24
N GLU A 101 -31.25 24.44 0.59
CA GLU A 101 -30.84 25.81 0.24
C GLU A 101 -30.59 26.72 1.46
N TYR A 102 -30.97 26.30 2.67
CA TYR A 102 -30.93 27.11 3.89
C TYR A 102 -29.83 26.71 4.90
N GLY A 103 -28.89 25.82 4.54
CA GLY A 103 -27.82 25.37 5.43
C GLY A 103 -26.61 26.31 5.54
N ASN A 104 -25.86 26.20 6.63
CA ASN A 104 -24.58 26.90 6.83
C ASN A 104 -23.59 26.56 5.68
N ARG A 105 -23.36 27.53 4.79
CA ARG A 105 -22.52 27.39 3.59
C ARG A 105 -21.10 26.94 3.90
N SER A 106 -20.53 27.37 5.03
CA SER A 106 -19.17 27.02 5.43
C SER A 106 -19.04 25.52 5.73
N ALA A 107 -19.96 24.98 6.55
CA ALA A 107 -19.97 23.57 6.89
C ALA A 107 -20.19 22.69 5.65
N TRP A 108 -21.05 23.12 4.73
CA TRP A 108 -21.23 22.42 3.45
C TRP A 108 -19.94 22.34 2.63
N THR A 109 -19.19 23.44 2.59
CA THR A 109 -17.93 23.53 1.85
C THR A 109 -16.87 22.63 2.48
N ALA A 110 -16.83 22.57 3.83
CA ALA A 110 -15.97 21.65 4.56
C ALA A 110 -16.32 20.18 4.28
N CYS A 111 -17.60 19.79 4.29
CA CYS A 111 -18.02 18.42 3.91
C CYS A 111 -17.52 18.05 2.50
N LEU A 112 -17.73 18.93 1.52
CA LEU A 112 -17.26 18.67 0.15
C LEU A 112 -15.73 18.53 0.10
N PHE A 113 -15.01 19.40 0.80
CA PHE A 113 -13.55 19.32 0.87
C PHE A 113 -13.06 17.98 1.43
N PHE A 114 -13.65 17.50 2.54
CA PHE A 114 -13.31 16.21 3.12
C PHE A 114 -13.66 15.05 2.19
N SER A 115 -14.82 15.11 1.54
CA SER A 115 -15.28 14.08 0.61
C SER A 115 -14.36 13.93 -0.60
N TYR A 116 -14.00 15.05 -1.25
CA TYR A 116 -13.03 15.03 -2.35
C TYR A 116 -11.65 14.56 -1.90
N SER A 117 -11.20 14.99 -0.72
CA SER A 117 -9.93 14.54 -0.15
C SER A 117 -9.93 13.03 0.14
N ALA A 118 -11.02 12.49 0.69
CA ALA A 118 -11.19 11.07 0.95
C ALA A 118 -11.08 10.25 -0.34
N VAL A 119 -11.73 10.67 -1.42
CA VAL A 119 -11.64 10.00 -2.72
C VAL A 119 -10.20 10.02 -3.24
N MET A 120 -9.54 11.18 -3.20
CA MET A 120 -8.17 11.34 -3.71
C MET A 120 -7.16 10.52 -2.89
N PHE A 121 -7.24 10.55 -1.56
CA PHE A 121 -6.35 9.78 -0.70
C PHE A 121 -6.55 8.28 -0.86
N ASN A 122 -7.80 7.80 -0.91
CA ASN A 122 -8.04 6.37 -1.11
C ASN A 122 -7.58 5.89 -2.50
N ALA A 123 -7.82 6.67 -3.56
CA ALA A 123 -7.32 6.36 -4.90
C ALA A 123 -5.78 6.33 -4.94
N ALA A 124 -5.11 7.33 -4.36
CA ALA A 124 -3.65 7.37 -4.25
C ALA A 124 -3.11 6.19 -3.42
N GLY A 125 -3.80 5.81 -2.35
CA GLY A 125 -3.47 4.64 -1.52
C GLY A 125 -3.56 3.33 -2.31
N ALA A 126 -4.58 3.16 -3.16
CA ALA A 126 -4.71 2.01 -4.04
C ALA A 126 -3.57 1.95 -5.06
N LEU A 127 -3.27 3.06 -5.74
CA LEU A 127 -2.17 3.15 -6.72
C LEU A 127 -0.81 2.87 -6.08
N SER A 128 -0.58 3.41 -4.87
CA SER A 128 0.65 3.14 -4.10
C SER A 128 0.75 1.66 -3.74
N SER A 129 -0.35 1.04 -3.32
CA SER A 129 -0.39 -0.39 -3.00
C SER A 129 -0.07 -1.27 -4.21
N VAL A 130 -0.61 -0.95 -5.39
CA VAL A 130 -0.30 -1.65 -6.65
C VAL A 130 1.16 -1.47 -7.03
N THR A 131 1.71 -0.27 -6.86
CA THR A 131 3.12 0.02 -7.14
C THR A 131 4.03 -0.76 -6.21
N LEU A 132 3.74 -0.78 -4.91
CA LEU A 132 4.47 -1.60 -3.93
C LEU A 132 4.39 -3.09 -4.28
N MET A 133 3.23 -3.58 -4.70
CA MET A 133 3.05 -4.96 -5.15
C MET A 133 3.91 -5.29 -6.38
N HIS A 134 3.99 -4.39 -7.36
CA HIS A 134 4.83 -4.57 -8.54
C HIS A 134 6.31 -4.60 -8.18
N GLN A 135 6.75 -3.66 -7.33
CA GLN A 135 8.14 -3.61 -6.84
C GLN A 135 8.50 -4.90 -6.08
N LEU A 136 7.62 -5.37 -5.19
CA LEU A 136 7.80 -6.64 -4.47
C LEU A 136 7.87 -7.85 -5.41
N GLY A 137 7.13 -7.84 -6.53
CA GLY A 137 7.16 -8.91 -7.52
C GLY A 137 8.46 -8.95 -8.34
N ASN A 138 9.12 -7.79 -8.52
CA ASN A 138 10.36 -7.67 -9.28
C ASN A 138 11.61 -8.00 -8.43
N ILE A 139 11.47 -8.19 -7.12
CA ILE A 139 12.52 -8.72 -6.27
C ILE A 139 12.76 -10.17 -6.69
N GLN A 140 13.73 -10.35 -7.57
CA GLN A 140 14.37 -11.64 -7.76
C GLN A 140 14.86 -12.09 -6.35
N ILE A 141 14.89 -13.39 -6.03
CA ILE A 141 15.29 -13.93 -4.70
C ILE A 141 16.54 -14.87 -4.71
N PRO A 142 16.95 -15.45 -5.85
CA PRO A 142 18.20 -16.24 -5.93
C PRO A 142 19.52 -15.45 -5.87
N THR A 143 19.69 -14.37 -6.65
CA THR A 143 20.94 -13.57 -6.73
C THR A 143 21.25 -12.69 -5.48
N PHE A 144 20.44 -12.82 -4.44
CA PHE A 144 20.29 -11.93 -3.26
C PHE A 144 20.86 -12.65 -2.05
N TYR A 145 20.46 -13.92 -1.94
CA TYR A 145 21.01 -14.83 -0.95
C TYR A 145 22.51 -14.98 -1.13
N SER A 146 23.01 -15.08 -2.37
CA SER A 146 24.45 -15.20 -2.65
C SER A 146 25.24 -13.96 -2.22
N ARG A 147 24.73 -12.75 -2.46
CA ARG A 147 25.37 -11.49 -2.02
C ARG A 147 25.34 -11.31 -0.51
N MET A 148 24.21 -11.66 0.13
CA MET A 148 24.08 -11.60 1.59
C MET A 148 25.01 -12.60 2.29
N LEU A 149 25.13 -13.84 1.77
CA LEU A 149 26.09 -14.81 2.31
C LEU A 149 27.52 -14.30 2.18
N ALA A 150 27.88 -13.71 1.05
CA ALA A 150 29.22 -13.16 0.83
C ALA A 150 29.52 -12.01 1.79
N ALA A 151 28.55 -11.12 2.03
CA ALA A 151 28.71 -10.02 3.00
C ALA A 151 28.78 -10.52 4.45
N ASN A 152 27.91 -11.45 4.85
CA ASN A 152 27.94 -12.02 6.20
C ASN A 152 29.23 -12.80 6.49
N ALA A 153 29.75 -13.50 5.48
CA ALA A 153 31.05 -14.16 5.58
C ALA A 153 32.20 -13.16 5.75
N ALA A 154 32.09 -11.96 5.18
CA ALA A 154 33.12 -10.93 5.29
C ALA A 154 33.08 -10.16 6.63
N PHE A 155 31.89 -9.98 7.23
CA PHE A 155 31.71 -9.06 8.37
C PHE A 155 31.47 -9.70 9.74
N GLY A 156 31.32 -11.03 9.84
CA GLY A 156 31.24 -11.72 11.15
C GLY A 156 30.08 -11.22 12.04
N MET A 157 28.94 -10.90 11.44
CA MET A 157 27.82 -10.22 12.10
C MET A 157 27.17 -11.07 13.21
N SER A 158 26.87 -10.46 14.35
CA SER A 158 26.29 -11.10 15.53
C SER A 158 24.81 -11.51 15.32
N ARG A 159 24.30 -12.41 16.17
CA ARG A 159 22.93 -12.97 16.07
C ARG A 159 21.83 -11.95 16.37
N GLU A 160 22.12 -10.90 17.14
CA GLU A 160 21.18 -9.81 17.42
C GLU A 160 21.07 -8.84 16.23
N GLU A 161 22.18 -8.59 15.52
CA GLU A 161 22.17 -7.84 14.27
C GLU A 161 21.35 -8.54 13.19
N HIS A 162 21.24 -9.88 13.22
CA HIS A 162 20.44 -10.65 12.28
C HIS A 162 18.91 -10.40 12.38
N ALA A 163 18.39 -10.01 13.55
CA ALA A 163 16.97 -9.69 13.71
C ALA A 163 16.61 -8.35 13.05
N ASN A 164 17.43 -7.32 13.30
CA ASN A 164 17.33 -6.05 12.59
C ASN A 164 17.70 -6.17 11.11
N ALA A 165 18.55 -7.14 10.75
CA ALA A 165 18.93 -7.40 9.36
C ALA A 165 17.75 -7.85 8.49
N GLN A 166 16.59 -8.27 9.01
CA GLN A 166 15.45 -8.59 8.15
C GLN A 166 14.84 -7.33 7.52
N ASP A 167 14.58 -6.30 8.33
CA ASP A 167 14.14 -4.99 7.86
C ASP A 167 15.27 -4.26 7.13
N HIS A 168 16.51 -4.42 7.59
CA HIS A 168 17.68 -3.87 6.92
C HIS A 168 17.97 -4.55 5.57
N ALA A 169 17.70 -5.85 5.42
CA ALA A 169 17.88 -6.56 4.15
C ALA A 169 16.89 -6.08 3.08
N LEU A 170 15.65 -5.81 3.48
CA LEU A 170 14.65 -5.18 2.61
C LEU A 170 15.04 -3.74 2.24
N ARG A 171 15.55 -2.95 3.19
CA ARG A 171 16.00 -1.57 2.93
C ARG A 171 17.27 -1.49 2.07
N TYR A 172 18.22 -2.38 2.31
CA TYR A 172 19.56 -2.29 1.72
C TYR A 172 19.61 -2.86 0.29
N TYR A 173 18.81 -3.86 -0.07
CA TYR A 173 19.15 -4.69 -1.26
C TYR A 173 18.11 -4.82 -2.38
N GLY A 174 17.00 -4.07 -2.40
CA GLY A 174 16.09 -4.14 -3.56
C GLY A 174 15.24 -2.90 -3.84
N THR A 175 14.99 -2.10 -2.83
CA THR A 175 13.84 -1.20 -2.87
C THR A 175 14.20 0.29 -2.75
N GLY A 176 15.48 0.58 -2.46
CA GLY A 176 16.05 1.91 -2.44
C GLY A 176 15.38 2.86 -1.43
N ARG A 177 15.89 4.10 -1.37
CA ARG A 177 15.30 5.17 -0.55
C ARG A 177 13.83 5.46 -0.92
N MET A 178 13.46 5.14 -2.16
CA MET A 178 12.09 5.30 -2.69
C MET A 178 11.06 4.37 -2.05
N TRP A 179 11.45 3.17 -1.60
CA TRP A 179 10.50 2.26 -0.95
C TRP A 179 10.01 2.74 0.40
N ILE A 180 10.91 3.32 1.20
CA ILE A 180 10.53 3.92 2.49
C ILE A 180 9.52 5.02 2.22
N PHE A 181 9.81 5.91 1.27
CA PHE A 181 8.90 6.97 0.86
C PHE A 181 7.56 6.43 0.34
N MET A 182 7.57 5.42 -0.53
CA MET A 182 6.35 4.82 -1.08
C MET A 182 5.50 4.14 -0.02
N THR A 183 6.14 3.43 0.92
CA THR A 183 5.45 2.81 2.06
C THR A 183 4.82 3.87 2.95
N TRP A 184 5.51 4.99 3.17
CA TRP A 184 5.00 6.13 3.92
C TRP A 184 3.83 6.80 3.23
N HIS A 185 3.96 7.07 1.95
CA HIS A 185 2.89 7.65 1.15
C HIS A 185 1.67 6.73 1.14
N TRP A 186 1.86 5.43 0.92
CA TRP A 186 0.80 4.42 0.99
C TRP A 186 0.05 4.45 2.33
N VAL A 187 0.79 4.40 3.44
CA VAL A 187 0.24 4.41 4.80
C VAL A 187 -0.49 5.73 5.07
N GLY A 188 0.14 6.86 4.75
CA GLY A 188 -0.43 8.20 4.95
C GLY A 188 -1.71 8.41 4.15
N CYS A 189 -1.75 7.98 2.89
CA CYS A 189 -2.96 8.03 2.07
C CYS A 189 -4.07 7.14 2.61
N LEU A 190 -3.77 5.92 3.05
CA LEU A 190 -4.78 5.00 3.57
C LEU A 190 -5.42 5.53 4.87
N PHE A 191 -4.61 5.95 5.84
CA PHE A 191 -5.12 6.53 7.08
C PHE A 191 -5.75 7.91 6.86
N GLY A 192 -5.15 8.75 6.02
CA GLY A 192 -5.69 10.06 5.67
C GLY A 192 -7.07 9.97 5.03
N GLY A 193 -7.27 9.02 4.10
CA GLY A 193 -8.56 8.76 3.47
C GLY A 193 -9.63 8.35 4.50
N VAL A 194 -9.30 7.45 5.43
CA VAL A 194 -10.21 7.04 6.50
C VAL A 194 -10.56 8.20 7.44
N LEU A 195 -9.57 9.01 7.84
CA LEU A 195 -9.80 10.19 8.68
C LEU A 195 -10.67 11.24 7.98
N CYS A 196 -10.50 11.44 6.67
CA CYS A 196 -11.36 12.32 5.88
C CYS A 196 -12.82 11.82 5.86
N ILE A 197 -13.06 10.51 5.71
CA ILE A 197 -14.43 9.95 5.77
C ILE A 197 -15.04 10.16 7.16
N ILE A 198 -14.27 9.92 8.23
CA ILE A 198 -14.74 10.16 9.61
C ILE A 198 -15.09 11.64 9.79
N ALA A 199 -14.23 12.55 9.34
CA ALA A 199 -14.47 13.99 9.43
C ALA A 199 -15.70 14.42 8.63
N GLU A 200 -15.88 13.90 7.40
CA GLU A 200 -17.06 14.15 6.57
C GLU A 200 -18.35 13.72 7.27
N VAL A 201 -18.40 12.49 7.80
CA VAL A 201 -19.55 11.96 8.54
C VAL A 201 -19.82 12.79 9.79
N MET A 202 -18.79 13.20 10.52
CA MET A 202 -18.91 14.03 11.71
C MET A 202 -19.49 15.41 11.42
N VAL A 203 -19.02 16.09 10.37
CA VAL A 203 -19.58 17.39 9.96
C VAL A 203 -21.03 17.21 9.50
N PHE A 204 -21.34 16.12 8.78
CA PHE A 204 -22.73 15.83 8.37
C PHE A 204 -23.67 15.61 9.56
N ILE A 205 -23.27 14.83 10.56
CA ILE A 205 -24.02 14.63 11.81
C ILE A 205 -24.22 15.95 12.53
N TRP A 206 -23.16 16.78 12.59
CA TRP A 206 -23.22 18.09 13.25
C TRP A 206 -24.26 19.03 12.63
N LEU A 207 -24.55 18.89 11.34
CA LEU A 207 -25.54 19.72 10.65
C LEU A 207 -26.98 19.22 10.83
N ASN A 208 -27.20 17.92 11.01
CA ASN A 208 -28.54 17.34 10.92
C ASN A 208 -29.10 16.83 12.26
N GLU A 209 -28.23 16.43 13.20
CA GLU A 209 -28.68 15.68 14.38
C GLU A 209 -28.89 16.56 15.63
N SER A 210 -29.47 15.96 16.68
CA SER A 210 -29.59 16.55 18.01
C SER A 210 -28.25 16.67 18.74
N ALA A 211 -28.16 17.53 19.75
CA ALA A 211 -26.92 17.76 20.50
C ALA A 211 -26.42 16.50 21.23
N GLU A 212 -27.33 15.67 21.72
CA GLU A 212 -27.02 14.41 22.42
C GLU A 212 -26.33 13.41 21.49
N LEU A 213 -26.87 13.24 20.27
CA LEU A 213 -26.28 12.35 19.26
C LEU A 213 -24.91 12.86 18.80
N LYS A 214 -24.74 14.18 18.66
CA LYS A 214 -23.43 14.78 18.31
C LYS A 214 -22.36 14.43 19.34
N ALA A 215 -22.68 14.55 20.63
CA ALA A 215 -21.74 14.25 21.70
C ALA A 215 -21.37 12.75 21.73
N ALA A 216 -22.37 11.87 21.66
CA ALA A 216 -22.14 10.42 21.67
C ALA A 216 -21.30 9.97 20.47
N LEU A 217 -21.64 10.42 19.25
CA LEU A 217 -20.92 10.07 18.04
C LEU A 217 -19.51 10.70 17.99
N ALA A 218 -19.31 11.86 18.61
CA ALA A 218 -17.97 12.45 18.76
C ALA A 218 -17.05 11.60 19.64
N CYS A 219 -17.56 11.05 20.74
CA CYS A 219 -16.79 10.13 21.57
C CYS A 219 -16.42 8.85 20.80
N VAL A 220 -17.36 8.28 20.05
CA VAL A 220 -17.10 7.09 19.22
C VAL A 220 -16.07 7.39 18.14
N ALA A 221 -16.22 8.50 17.42
CA ALA A 221 -15.27 8.91 16.38
C ALA A 221 -13.87 9.14 16.96
N ALA A 222 -13.75 9.74 18.14
CA ALA A 222 -12.48 9.92 18.83
C ALA A 222 -11.85 8.57 19.21
N LEU A 223 -12.62 7.63 19.76
CA LEU A 223 -12.13 6.30 20.10
C LEU A 223 -11.66 5.50 18.88
N VAL A 224 -12.28 5.70 17.71
CA VAL A 224 -11.87 5.08 16.45
C VAL A 224 -10.65 5.78 15.85
N ALA A 225 -10.59 7.11 15.87
CA ALA A 225 -9.50 7.88 15.26
C ALA A 225 -8.21 7.84 16.09
N LEU A 226 -8.31 7.79 17.41
CA LEU A 226 -7.16 7.83 18.32
C LEU A 226 -6.14 6.71 18.07
N PRO A 227 -6.50 5.42 17.98
CA PRO A 227 -5.51 4.38 17.68
C PRO A 227 -4.89 4.54 16.29
N LEU A 228 -5.64 5.05 15.31
CA LEU A 228 -5.12 5.30 13.95
C LEU A 228 -4.07 6.42 13.98
N LEU A 229 -4.37 7.53 14.66
CA LEU A 229 -3.47 8.66 14.85
C LEU A 229 -2.24 8.24 15.66
N TRP A 230 -2.43 7.48 16.74
CA TRP A 230 -1.34 6.95 17.55
C TRP A 230 -0.40 6.07 16.73
N LEU A 231 -0.93 5.14 15.95
CA LEU A 231 -0.11 4.29 15.07
C LEU A 231 0.64 5.11 14.02
N LEU A 232 0.02 6.13 13.45
CA LEU A 232 0.64 7.01 12.46
C LEU A 232 1.78 7.83 13.07
N ILE A 233 1.55 8.41 14.26
CA ILE A 233 2.53 9.14 15.06
C ILE A 233 3.69 8.23 15.46
N LEU A 234 3.40 7.10 16.12
CA LEU A 234 4.43 6.18 16.61
C LEU A 234 5.31 5.70 15.47
N ARG A 235 4.72 5.36 14.32
CA ARG A 235 5.49 4.97 13.15
C ARG A 235 6.36 6.13 12.66
N MET A 236 5.85 7.37 12.68
CA MET A 236 6.55 8.55 12.14
C MET A 236 7.74 8.95 13.01
N PHE A 237 7.62 8.79 14.33
CA PHE A 237 8.69 9.12 15.27
C PHE A 237 9.71 7.98 15.45
N HIS A 238 9.36 6.73 15.16
CA HIS A 238 10.27 5.58 15.25
C HIS A 238 11.11 5.41 13.97
N LEU A 239 11.70 6.51 13.47
CA LEU A 239 12.63 6.52 12.35
C LEU A 239 14.08 6.58 12.89
N PRO A 240 14.89 5.51 12.73
CA PRO A 240 16.35 5.61 12.79
C PRO A 240 16.91 6.25 11.52
#